data_AF-A0A7S3UID9-F1
#
_entry.id   AF-A0A7S3UID9-F1
#
_cell.length_a   1.000
_cell.length_b   1.000
_cell.length_c   1.000
_cell.angle_alpha   90.00
_cell.angle_beta   90.00
_cell.angle_gamma   90.00
#
_symmetry.space_group_name_H-M   'P 1'
#
loop_
_entity.id
_entity.type
_entity.pdbx_description
1 polymer ?
#
loop_
_entity_poly.entity_id
_entity_poly.type
_entity_poly.pdbx_seq_one_letter_code
_entity_poly.pdbx_strand_id
1 'polypeptide(L)'
;ITPANVESVILTVTVDLGEAASVVPSLIHWIAVLRARVDKCLEQAAGSGQAAAARVQKLRDAVREKWESHADYSHVRPFPVPLIIFGAKWDLMDVNKRRTLCQALRYF
;
A
#
# COMPACT_ATOMS: atom_id res chain seq x y z
N ILE A 1 -4.83 12.24 -4.12
CA ILE A 1 -4.62 12.22 -2.64
C ILE A 1 -4.23 13.62 -2.19
N THR A 2 -4.94 14.18 -1.20
CA THR A 2 -4.71 15.52 -0.64
C THR A 2 -4.70 15.43 0.89
N PRO A 3 -4.17 16.44 1.61
CA PRO A 3 -4.24 16.46 3.08
C PRO A 3 -5.66 16.37 3.63
N ALA A 4 -6.65 16.93 2.92
CA ALA A 4 -8.04 16.94 3.36
C ALA A 4 -8.76 15.58 3.28
N ASN A 5 -8.27 14.65 2.45
CA ASN A 5 -8.94 13.36 2.22
C ASN A 5 -8.04 12.13 2.42
N VAL A 6 -6.77 12.32 2.84
CA VAL A 6 -5.83 11.20 2.99
C VAL A 6 -6.28 10.19 4.05
N GLU A 7 -7.04 10.60 5.07
CA GLU A 7 -7.55 9.71 6.11
C GLU A 7 -8.73 8.84 5.64
N SER A 8 -9.40 9.20 4.55
CA SER A 8 -10.63 8.55 4.06
C SER A 8 -10.48 7.90 2.68
N VAL A 9 -9.24 7.76 2.17
CA VAL A 9 -8.99 7.13 0.87
C VAL A 9 -8.68 5.64 1.02
N ILE A 10 -9.10 4.88 0.02
CA ILE A 10 -8.62 3.53 -0.25
C ILE A 10 -7.85 3.59 -1.56
N LEU A 11 -6.60 3.13 -1.55
CA LEU A 11 -5.76 3.10 -2.74
C LEU A 11 -5.87 1.76 -3.43
N THR A 12 -5.86 1.79 -4.75
CA THR A 12 -5.86 0.57 -5.58
C THR A 12 -4.72 0.66 -6.59
N VAL A 13 -4.00 -0.45 -6.77
CA VAL A 13 -2.99 -0.61 -7.82
C VAL A 13 -3.41 -1.80 -8.66
N THR A 14 -3.73 -1.58 -9.92
CA THR A 14 -4.08 -2.65 -10.86
C THR A 14 -2.86 -2.96 -11.71
N VAL A 15 -2.45 -4.22 -11.74
CA VAL A 15 -1.32 -4.72 -12.53
C VAL A 15 -1.79 -5.63 -13.65
N ASP A 16 -1.14 -5.51 -14.81
CA ASP A 16 -1.39 -6.36 -15.97
C ASP A 16 -0.65 -7.69 -15.82
N LEU A 17 -1.40 -8.79 -15.67
CA LEU A 17 -0.82 -10.14 -15.53
C LEU A 17 -0.48 -10.80 -16.87
N GLY A 18 -0.91 -10.24 -18.01
CA GLY A 18 -0.45 -10.66 -19.33
C GLY A 18 1.06 -10.38 -19.50
N GLU A 19 1.54 -9.29 -18.90
CA GLU A 19 2.95 -8.89 -18.87
C GLU A 19 3.60 -9.16 -17.52
N ALA A 20 3.57 -10.43 -17.07
CA ALA A 20 4.02 -10.87 -15.74
C ALA A 20 5.42 -10.37 -15.32
N ALA A 21 6.35 -10.20 -16.26
CA ALA A 21 7.70 -9.71 -16.00
C ALA A 21 7.73 -8.26 -15.50
N SER A 22 6.74 -7.45 -15.89
CA SER A 22 6.62 -6.03 -15.50
C SER A 22 5.95 -5.82 -14.14
N VAL A 23 5.21 -6.81 -13.64
CA VAL A 23 4.34 -6.66 -12.46
C VAL A 23 5.12 -6.27 -11.22
N VAL A 24 6.18 -7.01 -10.87
CA VAL A 24 6.97 -6.76 -9.66
C VAL A 24 7.70 -5.41 -9.72
N PRO A 25 8.44 -5.06 -10.79
CA PRO A 25 9.03 -3.73 -10.93
C PRO A 25 7.99 -2.60 -10.84
N SER A 26 6.82 -2.78 -11.47
CA SER A 26 5.74 -1.80 -11.43
C SER A 26 5.20 -1.60 -10.02
N LEU A 27 4.98 -2.69 -9.26
CA LEU A 27 4.51 -2.60 -7.88
C LEU A 27 5.52 -1.89 -6.98
N ILE A 28 6.82 -2.22 -7.08
CA ILE A 28 7.88 -1.54 -6.31
C ILE A 28 7.82 -0.03 -6.57
N HIS A 29 7.76 0.36 -7.84
CA HIS A 29 7.70 1.76 -8.23
C HIS A 29 6.44 2.46 -7.70
N TRP A 30 5.25 1.91 -8.00
CA TRP A 30 3.99 2.57 -7.67
C TRP A 30 3.73 2.61 -6.17
N ILE A 31 4.07 1.56 -5.42
CA ILE A 31 3.95 1.56 -3.96
C ILE A 31 4.85 2.62 -3.34
N ALA A 32 6.08 2.79 -3.84
CA ALA A 32 7.00 3.84 -3.37
C ALA A 32 6.44 5.24 -3.67
N VAL A 33 5.97 5.49 -4.89
CA VAL A 33 5.38 6.78 -5.30
C VAL A 33 4.13 7.11 -4.47
N LEU A 34 3.22 6.15 -4.31
CA LEU A 34 1.99 6.31 -3.53
C LEU A 34 2.31 6.57 -2.06
N ARG A 35 3.27 5.83 -1.49
CA ARG A 35 3.68 6.01 -0.10
C ARG A 35 4.24 7.41 0.13
N ALA A 36 5.17 7.87 -0.72
CA ALA A 36 5.72 9.22 -0.63
C ALA A 36 4.63 10.29 -0.69
N ARG A 37 3.62 10.11 -1.55
CA ARG A 37 2.48 11.03 -1.62
C ARG A 37 1.63 11.01 -0.35
N VAL A 38 1.32 9.83 0.18
CA VAL A 38 0.50 9.69 1.40
C VAL A 38 1.23 10.24 2.61
N ASP A 39 2.50 9.88 2.80
CA ASP A 39 3.33 10.36 3.92
C ASP A 39 3.35 11.90 3.92
N LYS A 40 3.63 12.53 2.76
CA LYS A 40 3.59 13.99 2.61
C LYS A 40 2.22 14.59 2.93
N CYS A 41 1.12 13.95 2.51
CA CYS A 41 -0.22 14.44 2.82
C CYS A 41 -0.58 14.32 4.31
N LEU A 42 -0.15 13.24 4.98
CA LEU A 42 -0.35 13.05 6.41
C LEU A 42 0.47 14.05 7.24
N GLU A 43 1.70 14.34 6.82
CA GLU A 43 2.53 15.38 7.45
C GLU A 43 1.88 16.77 7.33
N GLN A 44 1.38 17.12 6.15
CA GLN A 44 0.66 18.38 5.92
C GLN A 44 -0.65 18.45 6.74
N ALA A 45 -1.39 17.34 6.82
CA ALA A 45 -2.60 17.27 7.64
C ALA A 45 -2.27 17.45 9.13
N ALA A 46 -1.23 16.78 9.64
CA ALA A 46 -0.79 16.91 11.03
C ALA A 46 -0.33 18.34 11.37
N GLY A 47 0.32 19.04 10.43
CA GLY A 47 0.76 20.41 10.59
C GLY A 47 -0.37 21.46 10.67
N SER A 48 -1.62 21.09 10.40
CA SER A 48 -2.76 22.01 10.37
C SER A 48 -3.35 22.34 11.74
N GLY A 49 -2.83 21.74 12.83
CA GLY A 49 -3.21 22.04 14.21
C GLY A 49 -3.26 20.80 15.11
N GLN A 50 -3.35 21.00 16.44
CA GLN A 50 -3.27 19.92 17.43
C GLN A 50 -4.33 18.82 17.22
N ALA A 51 -5.58 19.20 16.91
CA ALA A 51 -6.65 18.24 16.66
C ALA A 51 -6.43 17.42 15.36
N ALA A 52 -5.77 17.99 14.35
CA ALA A 52 -5.43 17.27 13.13
C ALA A 52 -4.24 16.33 13.36
N ALA A 53 -3.21 16.77 14.10
CA ALA A 53 -2.11 15.92 14.53
C ALA A 53 -2.59 14.70 15.33
N ALA A 54 -3.51 14.89 16.28
CA ALA A 54 -4.07 13.79 17.07
C ALA A 54 -4.82 12.76 16.21
N ARG A 55 -5.54 13.19 15.17
CA ARG A 55 -6.22 12.30 14.22
C ARG A 55 -5.23 11.48 13.39
N VAL A 56 -4.21 12.13 12.83
CA VAL A 56 -3.14 11.45 12.08
C VAL A 56 -2.40 10.45 12.96
N GLN A 57 -2.13 10.80 14.22
CA GLN A 57 -1.49 9.88 15.16
C GLN A 57 -2.37 8.67 15.47
N LYS A 58 -3.67 8.88 15.74
CA LYS A 58 -4.64 7.80 15.96
C LYS A 58 -4.71 6.83 14.78
N LEU A 59 -4.63 7.34 13.55
CA LEU A 59 -4.58 6.50 12.34
C LEU A 59 -3.30 5.66 12.28
N ARG A 60 -2.14 6.23 12.64
CA ARG A 60 -0.88 5.48 12.72
C ARG A 60 -0.93 4.41 13.81
N ASP A 61 -1.48 4.73 14.97
CA ASP A 61 -1.61 3.79 16.09
C ASP A 61 -2.54 2.64 15.73
N ALA A 62 -3.68 2.91 15.09
CA ALA A 62 -4.61 1.86 14.63
C ALA A 62 -3.95 0.88 13.62
N VAL A 63 -3.09 1.39 12.73
CA VAL A 63 -2.32 0.54 11.81
C VAL A 63 -1.28 -0.28 12.57
N ARG A 64 -0.60 0.31 13.54
CA ARG A 64 0.40 -0.39 14.38
C ARG A 64 -0.25 -1.49 15.20
N GLU A 65 -1.29 -1.19 15.97
CA GLU A 65 -2.02 -2.12 16.85
C GLU A 65 -2.52 -3.34 16.07
N LYS A 66 -2.93 -3.15 14.81
CA LYS A 66 -3.40 -4.23 13.95
C LYS A 66 -2.31 -5.27 13.65
N TRP A 67 -1.05 -4.87 13.58
CA TRP A 67 0.04 -5.72 13.08
C TRP A 67 1.12 -6.01 14.13
N GLU A 68 1.14 -5.32 15.27
CA GLU A 68 2.24 -5.42 16.24
C GLU A 68 2.41 -6.80 16.88
N SER A 69 1.35 -7.62 16.92
CA SER A 69 1.39 -9.00 17.42
C SER A 69 1.84 -10.02 16.37
N HIS A 70 1.98 -9.61 15.12
CA HIS A 70 2.43 -10.48 14.04
C HIS A 70 3.93 -10.75 14.14
N ALA A 71 4.34 -12.02 13.99
CA ALA A 71 5.75 -12.42 14.12
C ALA A 71 6.68 -11.64 13.17
N ASP A 72 6.20 -11.35 11.96
CA ASP A 72 6.97 -10.61 10.94
C ASP A 72 6.85 -9.09 11.03
N TYR A 73 6.21 -8.52 12.08
CA TYR A 73 5.95 -7.08 12.17
C TYR A 73 7.22 -6.23 12.00
N SER A 74 8.34 -6.66 12.58
CA SER A 74 9.64 -6.00 12.47
C SER A 74 10.23 -6.01 11.06
N HIS A 75 9.76 -6.92 10.19
CA HIS A 75 10.25 -7.11 8.83
C HIS A 75 9.36 -6.45 7.77
N VAL A 76 8.18 -5.96 8.15
CA VAL A 76 7.24 -5.32 7.23
C VAL A 76 7.03 -3.85 7.58
N ARG A 77 6.72 -3.04 6.57
CA ARG A 77 6.32 -1.64 6.77
C ARG A 77 4.87 -1.48 6.32
N PRO A 78 3.89 -1.57 7.24
CA PRO A 78 2.49 -1.39 6.90
C PRO A 78 2.24 -0.10 6.09
N PHE A 79 1.32 -0.17 5.14
CA PHE A 79 0.90 1.03 4.42
C PHE A 79 0.01 1.88 5.33
N PRO A 80 0.20 3.21 5.40
CA PRO A 80 -0.52 4.07 6.35
C PRO A 80 -2.03 4.19 6.08
N VAL A 81 -2.48 3.83 4.88
CA VAL A 81 -3.90 3.80 4.48
C VAL A 81 -4.20 2.46 3.80
N PRO A 82 -5.46 2.02 3.68
CA PRO A 82 -5.78 0.80 2.94
C PRO A 82 -5.26 0.84 1.50
N LEU A 83 -4.51 -0.20 1.12
CA LEU A 83 -3.98 -0.41 -0.23
C LEU A 83 -4.44 -1.79 -0.73
N ILE A 84 -5.00 -1.84 -1.93
CA ILE A 84 -5.48 -3.06 -2.58
C ILE A 84 -4.72 -3.24 -3.90
N ILE A 85 -4.17 -4.43 -4.13
CA ILE A 85 -3.54 -4.80 -5.40
C ILE A 85 -4.50 -5.69 -6.18
N PHE A 86 -4.86 -5.28 -7.39
CA PHE A 86 -5.67 -6.06 -8.32
C PHE A 86 -4.81 -6.61 -9.46
N GLY A 87 -4.91 -7.91 -9.71
CA GLY A 87 -4.36 -8.51 -10.92
C GLY A 87 -5.41 -8.54 -12.03
N ALA A 88 -5.13 -7.92 -13.17
CA ALA A 88 -5.98 -7.92 -14.35
C ALA A 88 -5.44 -8.89 -15.43
N LYS A 89 -6.30 -9.32 -16.36
CA LYS A 89 -5.95 -10.21 -17.49
C LYS A 89 -5.36 -11.56 -17.05
N TRP A 90 -5.93 -12.15 -16.00
CA TRP A 90 -5.51 -13.46 -15.47
C TRP A 90 -5.55 -14.57 -16.53
N ASP A 91 -6.53 -14.52 -17.42
CA ASP A 91 -6.73 -15.43 -18.55
C ASP A 91 -5.57 -15.44 -19.55
N LEU A 92 -4.91 -14.29 -19.74
CA LEU A 92 -3.76 -14.15 -20.64
C LEU A 92 -2.42 -14.56 -20.00
N MET A 93 -2.41 -14.83 -18.70
CA MET A 93 -1.20 -15.12 -17.96
C MET A 93 -0.70 -16.56 -18.22
N ASP A 94 0.59 -16.68 -18.56
CA ASP A 94 1.31 -17.96 -18.69
C ASP A 94 1.20 -18.81 -17.42
N VAL A 95 0.63 -20.01 -17.56
CA VAL A 95 0.38 -20.97 -16.48
C VAL A 95 1.65 -21.31 -15.71
N ASN A 96 2.80 -21.40 -16.38
CA ASN A 96 4.07 -21.74 -15.75
C ASN A 96 4.58 -20.64 -14.82
N LYS A 97 4.18 -19.39 -15.07
CA LYS A 97 4.59 -18.22 -14.28
C LYS A 97 3.62 -17.89 -13.14
N ARG A 98 2.40 -18.44 -13.16
CA ARG A 98 1.33 -18.14 -12.17
C ARG A 98 1.79 -18.38 -10.74
N ARG A 99 2.36 -19.55 -10.45
CA ARG A 99 2.77 -19.91 -9.08
C ARG A 99 3.79 -18.92 -8.53
N THR A 100 4.86 -18.66 -9.28
CA THR A 100 5.95 -17.77 -8.87
C THR A 100 5.45 -16.34 -8.70
N LEU A 101 4.63 -15.83 -9.63
CA LEU A 101 4.09 -14.48 -9.49
C LEU A 101 3.12 -14.37 -8.32
N CYS A 102 2.23 -15.35 -8.11
CA CYS A 102 1.33 -15.34 -6.95
C CYS A 102 2.09 -15.37 -5.63
N GLN A 103 3.22 -16.09 -5.56
CA GLN A 103 4.10 -16.06 -4.39
C GLN A 103 4.75 -14.68 -4.21
N ALA A 104 5.23 -14.05 -5.29
CA ALA A 104 5.78 -12.71 -5.23
C ALA A 104 4.73 -11.66 -4.82
N LEU A 105 3.51 -11.73 -5.36
CA LEU A 105 2.40 -10.81 -5.03
C LEU A 105 1.96 -10.91 -3.56
N ARG A 106 2.09 -12.08 -2.92
CA ARG A 106 1.79 -12.25 -1.49
C ARG A 106 2.79 -11.57 -0.56
N TYR A 107 3.97 -11.22 -1.08
CA TYR A 107 5.00 -10.53 -0.31
C TYR A 107 4.81 -9.01 -0.27
N PHE A 108 4.02 -8.46 -1.20
CA PHE A 108 3.66 -7.03 -1.24
C PHE A 108 2.49 -6.71 -0.33
#